data_AF-A0A6M4G1D2-F1
#
_entry.id   AF-A0A6M4G1D2-F1
#
_cell.length_a   1.000
_cell.length_b   1.000
_cell.length_c   1.000
_cell.angle_alpha   90.00
_cell.angle_beta   90.00
_cell.angle_gamma   90.00
#
_symmetry.space_group_name_H-M   'P 1'
#
loop_
_entity.id
_entity.type
_entity.pdbx_description
1 polymer ?
#
loop_
_entity_poly.entity_id
_entity_poly.type
_entity_poly.pdbx_seq_one_letter_code
_entity_poly.pdbx_strand_id
1 'polypeptide(L)'
;MSLTHLNARGEAHMVDVADKPESRREASASGRIRMLPETLALLAEGGLPKGDVLATARIAGIQAAKRTHELIPLCHALALSRVAIDFTLDEAESCVEVFATCRLNGRTGVEMEALTAVSVACLTLYDMCKAVDKGMEIDAIRLDTKTGGKSGDYRRGEVPGETAGEGAVVTGAEGPIVTGQGQGGQVAVGSRCDIAAPCIRVKCLAELRERLGVGDISVPLSDLPRADVAGLKTALTVLDPRFAGLNEGRVLCAVNQVMAGDDTPLTDEDEVAFFPPVTGG
;
A
#
# COMPACT_ATOMS: atom_id res chain seq x y z
N MET A 1 -5.66 32.42 14.93
CA MET A 1 -6.19 31.25 14.19
C MET A 1 -6.98 30.40 15.17
N SER A 2 -8.24 30.08 14.89
CA SER A 2 -9.03 29.15 15.71
C SER A 2 -8.64 27.71 15.33
N LEU A 3 -8.32 26.86 16.30
CA LEU A 3 -8.00 25.44 16.07
C LEU A 3 -9.29 24.72 15.66
N THR A 4 -9.41 24.31 14.40
CA THR A 4 -10.66 23.75 13.87
C THR A 4 -10.99 22.36 14.42
N HIS A 5 -10.01 21.63 14.95
CA HIS A 5 -10.17 20.27 15.48
C HIS A 5 -10.51 20.19 16.97
N LEU A 6 -10.70 21.33 17.63
CA LEU A 6 -11.09 21.39 19.04
C LEU A 6 -12.46 22.05 19.17
N ASN A 7 -13.34 21.48 19.99
CA ASN A 7 -14.61 22.12 20.32
C ASN A 7 -14.42 23.25 21.35
N ALA A 8 -15.51 23.94 21.72
CA ALA A 8 -15.48 25.05 22.69
C ALA A 8 -14.98 24.65 24.10
N ARG A 9 -14.89 23.33 24.40
CA ARG A 9 -14.37 22.77 25.65
C ARG A 9 -12.93 22.25 25.52
N GLY A 10 -12.32 22.34 24.34
CA GLY A 10 -10.97 21.82 24.07
C GLY A 10 -10.92 20.33 23.74
N GLU A 11 -12.05 19.68 23.46
CA GLU A 11 -12.10 18.26 23.11
C GLU A 11 -11.93 18.07 21.60
N ALA A 12 -11.28 16.98 21.20
CA ALA A 12 -11.07 16.62 19.80
C ALA A 12 -12.41 16.39 19.08
N HIS A 13 -12.59 17.04 17.93
CA HIS A 13 -13.78 16.91 17.11
C HIS A 13 -13.41 16.95 15.61
N MET A 14 -14.03 16.07 14.83
CA MET A 14 -13.87 16.06 13.37
C MET A 14 -14.72 17.18 12.76
N VAL A 15 -14.08 18.11 12.06
CA VAL A 15 -14.75 19.27 11.45
C VAL A 15 -15.85 18.83 10.49
N ASP A 16 -17.06 19.35 10.65
CA ASP A 16 -18.11 19.15 9.66
C ASP A 16 -17.76 19.90 8.36
N VAL A 17 -17.88 19.19 7.24
CA VAL A 17 -17.60 19.69 5.90
C VAL A 17 -18.81 19.59 4.98
N ALA A 18 -19.97 19.15 5.45
CA ALA A 18 -21.16 18.87 4.63
C ALA A 18 -21.57 20.04 3.74
N ASP A 19 -21.56 21.27 4.28
CA ASP A 19 -21.97 22.49 3.57
C ASP A 19 -20.86 23.10 2.68
N LYS A 20 -19.65 22.52 2.68
CA LYS A 20 -18.57 23.01 1.82
C LYS A 20 -18.79 22.49 0.38
N PRO A 21 -18.62 23.34 -0.64
CA PRO A 21 -18.72 22.88 -2.02
C PRO A 21 -17.61 21.87 -2.35
N GLU A 22 -17.93 20.91 -3.21
CA GLU A 22 -16.92 20.03 -3.78
C GLU A 22 -16.07 20.77 -4.81
N SER A 23 -14.77 20.49 -4.80
CA SER A 23 -13.84 21.02 -5.79
C SER A 23 -12.78 19.97 -6.11
N ARG A 24 -12.13 20.08 -7.26
CA ARG A 24 -10.90 19.33 -7.53
C ARG A 24 -9.84 19.74 -6.52
N ARG A 25 -9.17 18.75 -5.92
CA ARG A 25 -8.12 18.93 -4.92
C ARG A 25 -6.98 17.99 -5.19
N GLU A 26 -5.77 18.50 -5.00
CA GLU A 26 -4.54 17.74 -5.21
C GLU A 26 -3.51 18.16 -4.18
N ALA A 27 -2.71 17.21 -3.72
CA ALA A 27 -1.56 17.48 -2.87
C ALA A 27 -0.39 16.59 -3.29
N SER A 28 0.80 17.18 -3.27
CA SER A 28 2.05 16.46 -3.46
C SER A 28 2.92 16.58 -2.22
N ALA A 29 3.59 15.50 -1.84
CA ALA A 29 4.50 15.44 -0.71
C ALA A 29 5.79 14.71 -1.11
N SER A 30 6.87 15.02 -0.41
CA SER A 30 8.16 14.38 -0.55
C SER A 30 8.70 13.94 0.80
N GLY A 31 9.62 12.99 0.79
CA GLY A 31 10.42 12.56 1.92
C GLY A 31 11.63 11.78 1.40
N ARG A 32 12.55 11.41 2.28
CA ARG A 32 13.68 10.57 1.86
C ARG A 32 14.07 9.59 2.96
N ILE A 33 14.75 8.53 2.55
CA ILE A 33 15.41 7.58 3.45
C ILE A 33 16.90 7.52 3.09
N ARG A 34 17.75 7.92 4.03
CA ARG A 34 19.21 7.86 3.94
C ARG A 34 19.67 6.46 4.36
N MET A 35 20.68 5.94 3.67
CA MET A 35 21.24 4.61 3.90
C MET A 35 22.74 4.62 3.58
N LEU A 36 23.43 3.52 3.88
CA LEU A 36 24.81 3.34 3.45
C LEU A 36 24.89 3.32 1.90
N PRO A 37 25.98 3.84 1.30
CA PRO A 37 26.19 3.79 -0.15
C PRO A 37 26.07 2.36 -0.71
N GLU A 38 26.59 1.37 0.03
CA GLU A 38 26.53 -0.04 -0.36
C GLU A 38 25.09 -0.58 -0.37
N THR A 39 24.24 -0.12 0.56
CA THR A 39 22.81 -0.46 0.60
C THR A 39 22.09 0.09 -0.62
N LEU A 40 22.37 1.34 -0.98
CA LEU A 40 21.76 1.97 -2.15
C LEU A 40 22.19 1.28 -3.45
N ALA A 41 23.47 0.90 -3.56
CA ALA A 41 23.98 0.14 -4.70
C ALA A 41 23.27 -1.21 -4.84
N LEU A 42 23.11 -1.96 -3.75
CA LEU A 42 22.35 -3.23 -3.74
C LEU A 42 20.89 -3.02 -4.16
N LEU A 43 20.27 -1.92 -3.73
CA LEU A 43 18.91 -1.56 -4.12
C LEU A 43 18.83 -1.25 -5.63
N ALA A 44 19.77 -0.48 -6.17
CA ALA A 44 19.83 -0.13 -7.59
C ALA A 44 20.03 -1.36 -8.51
N GLU A 45 20.84 -2.32 -8.06
CA GLU A 45 21.14 -3.56 -8.77
C GLU A 45 20.05 -4.63 -8.62
N GLY A 46 19.07 -4.43 -7.73
CA GLY A 46 18.05 -5.43 -7.39
C GLY A 46 18.59 -6.63 -6.62
N GLY A 47 19.75 -6.48 -5.97
CA GLY A 47 20.47 -7.53 -5.24
C GLY A 47 20.00 -7.76 -3.81
N LEU A 48 18.88 -7.16 -3.38
CA LEU A 48 18.38 -7.27 -2.02
C LEU A 48 17.65 -8.62 -1.79
N PRO A 49 17.79 -9.25 -0.61
CA PRO A 49 17.25 -10.59 -0.35
C PRO A 49 15.72 -10.71 -0.44
N LYS A 50 15.01 -9.58 -0.35
CA LYS A 50 13.54 -9.53 -0.24
C LYS A 50 12.83 -9.21 -1.58
N GLY A 51 13.53 -9.21 -2.71
CA GLY A 51 12.95 -8.98 -4.04
C GLY A 51 12.80 -7.51 -4.40
N ASP A 52 11.76 -7.16 -5.18
CA ASP A 52 11.56 -5.79 -5.70
C ASP A 52 11.10 -4.82 -4.60
N VAL A 53 12.07 -4.12 -4.03
CA VAL A 53 11.90 -3.18 -2.93
C VAL A 53 11.09 -1.95 -3.33
N LEU A 54 11.39 -1.35 -4.49
CA LEU A 54 10.72 -0.13 -4.94
C LEU A 54 9.27 -0.40 -5.33
N ALA A 55 8.97 -1.53 -5.99
CA ALA A 55 7.60 -1.91 -6.30
C ALA A 55 6.79 -2.17 -5.03
N THR A 56 7.38 -2.86 -4.04
CA THR A 56 6.75 -3.13 -2.75
C THR A 56 6.44 -1.82 -2.01
N ALA A 57 7.40 -0.90 -1.93
CA ALA A 57 7.23 0.42 -1.33
C ALA A 57 6.16 1.26 -2.05
N ARG A 58 6.08 1.16 -3.38
CA ARG A 58 5.05 1.83 -4.20
C ARG A 58 3.64 1.37 -3.81
N ILE A 59 3.44 0.06 -3.75
CA ILE A 59 2.16 -0.54 -3.39
C ILE A 59 1.79 -0.18 -1.95
N ALA A 60 2.74 -0.22 -1.03
CA ALA A 60 2.52 0.17 0.36
C ALA A 60 2.09 1.64 0.49
N GLY A 61 2.77 2.57 -0.21
CA GLY A 61 2.38 3.98 -0.25
C GLY A 61 0.96 4.20 -0.82
N ILE A 62 0.60 3.50 -1.90
CA ILE A 62 -0.75 3.57 -2.48
C ILE A 62 -1.82 3.07 -1.51
N GLN A 63 -1.55 1.95 -0.82
CA GLN A 63 -2.47 1.42 0.19
C GLN A 63 -2.61 2.35 1.38
N ALA A 64 -1.50 2.92 1.85
CA ALA A 64 -1.47 3.84 2.97
C ALA A 64 -2.29 5.11 2.70
N ALA A 65 -2.19 5.69 1.51
CA ALA A 65 -3.00 6.85 1.11
C ALA A 65 -4.51 6.57 1.25
N LYS A 66 -4.96 5.38 0.84
CA LYS A 66 -6.39 4.99 0.91
C LYS A 66 -6.87 4.76 2.36
N ARG A 67 -5.94 4.47 3.27
CA ARG A 67 -6.20 4.16 4.68
C ARG A 67 -5.80 5.29 5.64
N THR A 68 -5.50 6.48 5.12
CA THR A 68 -5.10 7.63 5.94
C THR A 68 -6.10 7.95 7.05
N HIS A 69 -7.40 7.89 6.76
CA HIS A 69 -8.47 8.12 7.74
C HIS A 69 -8.55 7.06 8.86
N GLU A 70 -7.99 5.87 8.66
CA GLU A 70 -7.88 4.85 9.71
C GLU A 70 -6.70 5.13 10.65
N LEU A 71 -5.68 5.84 10.16
CA LEU A 71 -4.43 6.11 10.88
C LEU A 71 -4.45 7.47 11.59
N ILE A 72 -5.07 8.49 10.96
CA ILE A 72 -5.11 9.86 11.47
C ILE A 72 -6.52 10.12 12.06
N PRO A 73 -6.67 10.21 13.40
CA PRO A 73 -7.98 10.08 14.07
C PRO A 73 -9.10 11.04 13.64
N LEU A 74 -8.77 12.22 13.11
CA LEU A 74 -9.74 13.25 12.73
C LEU A 74 -9.77 13.55 11.22
N CYS A 75 -9.13 12.71 10.41
CA CYS A 75 -9.25 12.77 8.96
C CYS A 75 -10.58 12.20 8.50
N HIS A 76 -11.20 12.84 7.52
CA HIS A 76 -12.37 12.30 6.85
C HIS A 76 -11.99 11.10 5.98
N ALA A 77 -12.91 10.14 5.84
CA ALA A 77 -12.78 9.12 4.80
C ALA A 77 -13.01 9.75 3.42
N LEU A 78 -12.07 9.57 2.49
CA LEU A 78 -12.06 10.24 1.19
C LEU A 78 -11.95 9.23 0.04
N ALA A 79 -12.82 9.39 -0.97
CA ALA A 79 -12.73 8.63 -2.21
C ALA A 79 -11.67 9.23 -3.13
N LEU A 80 -10.42 8.77 -2.99
CA LEU A 80 -9.30 9.20 -3.82
C LEU A 80 -9.51 8.80 -5.28
N SER A 81 -9.32 9.75 -6.20
CA SER A 81 -9.40 9.51 -7.65
C SER A 81 -8.04 9.21 -8.27
N ARG A 82 -6.94 9.57 -7.62
CA ARG A 82 -5.57 9.22 -8.02
C ARG A 82 -4.65 9.16 -6.81
N VAL A 83 -3.75 8.17 -6.83
CA VAL A 83 -2.54 8.12 -6.00
C VAL A 83 -1.39 7.73 -6.91
N ALA A 84 -0.34 8.53 -6.94
CA ALA A 84 0.92 8.24 -7.63
C ALA A 84 2.05 8.34 -6.62
N ILE A 85 2.96 7.37 -6.64
CA ILE A 85 4.15 7.31 -5.79
C ILE A 85 5.32 7.11 -6.72
N ASP A 86 6.39 7.90 -6.59
CA ASP A 86 7.59 7.83 -7.42
C ASP A 86 8.86 7.90 -6.56
N PHE A 87 9.98 7.44 -7.13
CA PHE A 87 11.25 7.32 -6.42
C PHE A 87 12.40 7.85 -7.27
N THR A 88 13.35 8.51 -6.62
CA THR A 88 14.66 8.88 -7.20
C THR A 88 15.75 8.33 -6.29
N LEU A 89 16.74 7.65 -6.87
CA LEU A 89 17.94 7.23 -6.15
C LEU A 89 18.97 8.35 -6.26
N ASP A 90 19.38 8.92 -5.14
CA ASP A 90 20.43 9.93 -5.07
C ASP A 90 21.71 9.26 -4.56
N GLU A 91 22.59 8.90 -5.49
CA GLU A 91 23.89 8.29 -5.18
C GLU A 91 24.82 9.23 -4.42
N ALA A 92 24.75 10.54 -4.68
CA ALA A 92 25.62 11.51 -4.05
C ALA A 92 25.31 11.67 -2.56
N GLU A 93 24.02 11.70 -2.22
CA GLU A 93 23.55 11.79 -0.83
C GLU A 93 23.27 10.43 -0.18
N SER A 94 23.48 9.33 -0.92
CA SER A 94 23.20 7.95 -0.50
C SER A 94 21.78 7.79 0.09
N CYS A 95 20.78 8.23 -0.68
CA CYS A 95 19.39 8.19 -0.23
C CYS A 95 18.40 7.85 -1.35
N VAL A 96 17.21 7.40 -0.95
CA VAL A 96 16.06 7.29 -1.85
C VAL A 96 15.11 8.43 -1.53
N GLU A 97 14.88 9.30 -2.50
CA GLU A 97 13.81 10.30 -2.46
C GLU A 97 12.49 9.66 -2.86
N VAL A 98 11.44 9.95 -2.10
CA VAL A 98 10.09 9.43 -2.28
C VAL A 98 9.14 10.59 -2.53
N PHE A 99 8.36 10.51 -3.59
CA PHE A 99 7.35 11.50 -3.95
C PHE A 99 5.97 10.85 -3.98
N ALA A 100 4.96 11.54 -3.45
CA ALA A 100 3.58 11.11 -3.55
C ALA A 100 2.69 12.25 -4.06
N THR A 101 1.75 11.94 -4.95
CA THR A 101 0.69 12.87 -5.37
C THR A 101 -0.67 12.20 -5.24
N CYS A 102 -1.56 12.83 -4.48
CA CYS A 102 -2.94 12.39 -4.26
C CYS A 102 -3.94 13.40 -4.85
N ARG A 103 -5.05 12.91 -5.41
CA ARG A 103 -6.12 13.74 -5.99
C ARG A 103 -7.50 13.20 -5.64
N LEU A 104 -8.46 14.11 -5.50
CA LEU A 104 -9.90 13.81 -5.47
C LEU A 104 -10.75 14.99 -5.97
N ASN A 105 -12.06 14.76 -6.11
CA ASN A 105 -13.07 15.81 -6.10
C ASN A 105 -13.83 15.71 -4.77
N GLY A 106 -13.84 16.78 -3.96
CA GLY A 106 -14.43 16.69 -2.63
C GLY A 106 -14.32 17.97 -1.80
N ARG A 107 -14.74 17.86 -0.52
CA ARG A 107 -15.00 18.99 0.38
C ARG A 107 -13.82 19.38 1.28
N THR A 108 -12.85 18.49 1.42
CA THR A 108 -11.61 18.69 2.20
C THR A 108 -10.39 18.26 1.39
N GLY A 109 -9.23 18.77 1.76
CA GLY A 109 -7.96 18.52 1.06
C GLY A 109 -7.42 17.10 1.26
N VAL A 110 -6.32 16.80 0.56
CA VAL A 110 -5.67 15.49 0.53
C VAL A 110 -4.20 15.53 0.96
N GLU A 111 -3.83 16.55 1.76
CA GLU A 111 -2.46 16.71 2.27
C GLU A 111 -2.03 15.50 3.10
N MET A 112 -2.94 14.99 3.93
CA MET A 112 -2.64 13.87 4.83
C MET A 112 -2.46 12.58 4.06
N GLU A 113 -3.20 12.37 2.97
CA GLU A 113 -3.07 11.20 2.11
C GLU A 113 -1.70 11.18 1.42
N ALA A 114 -1.23 12.32 0.91
CA ALA A 114 0.10 12.42 0.31
C ALA A 114 1.22 12.20 1.35
N LEU A 115 1.14 12.85 2.52
CA LEU A 115 2.12 12.70 3.59
C LEU A 115 2.18 11.27 4.14
N THR A 116 1.02 10.64 4.34
CA THR A 116 0.93 9.26 4.82
C THR A 116 1.54 8.29 3.82
N ALA A 117 1.28 8.51 2.51
CA ALA A 117 1.81 7.66 1.47
C ALA A 117 3.35 7.69 1.41
N VAL A 118 3.96 8.88 1.47
CA VAL A 118 5.43 9.03 1.58
C VAL A 118 5.95 8.33 2.82
N SER A 119 5.32 8.57 3.98
CA SER A 119 5.76 8.01 5.26
C SER A 119 5.81 6.48 5.23
N VAL A 120 4.75 5.85 4.74
CA VAL A 120 4.66 4.39 4.70
C VAL A 120 5.54 3.80 3.60
N ALA A 121 5.72 4.49 2.47
CA ALA A 121 6.70 4.07 1.46
C ALA A 121 8.13 4.08 2.04
N CYS A 122 8.52 5.13 2.78
CA CYS A 122 9.82 5.16 3.49
C CYS A 122 9.95 4.05 4.54
N LEU A 123 8.91 3.80 5.35
CA LEU A 123 8.90 2.70 6.33
C LEU A 123 9.02 1.33 5.64
N THR A 124 8.44 1.17 4.46
CA THR A 124 8.53 -0.06 3.68
C THR A 124 9.93 -0.24 3.10
N LEU A 125 10.55 0.84 2.60
CA LEU A 125 11.96 0.82 2.19
C LEU A 125 12.85 0.40 3.38
N TYR A 126 12.61 0.95 4.56
CA TYR A 126 13.31 0.54 5.77
C TYR A 126 13.12 -0.95 6.05
N ASP A 127 11.88 -1.46 6.08
CA ASP A 127 11.61 -2.87 6.36
C ASP A 127 12.34 -3.81 5.38
N MET A 128 12.37 -3.44 4.11
CA MET A 128 12.95 -4.24 3.04
C MET A 128 14.49 -4.24 3.07
N CYS A 129 15.12 -3.15 3.56
CA CYS A 129 16.57 -3.00 3.58
C CYS A 129 17.22 -3.24 4.96
N LYS A 130 16.46 -3.27 6.06
CA LYS A 130 17.04 -3.32 7.43
C LYS A 130 17.85 -4.58 7.78
N ALA A 131 17.75 -5.64 6.96
CA ALA A 131 18.60 -6.82 7.10
C ALA A 131 20.06 -6.54 6.72
N VAL A 132 20.30 -5.62 5.78
CA VAL A 132 21.64 -5.20 5.35
C VAL A 132 22.10 -3.93 6.05
N ASP A 133 21.17 -3.03 6.39
CA ASP A 133 21.49 -1.74 7.00
C ASP A 133 20.42 -1.30 7.99
N LYS A 134 20.73 -1.39 9.29
CA LYS A 134 19.82 -0.96 10.35
C LYS A 134 19.93 0.53 10.69
N GLY A 135 20.97 1.19 10.20
CA GLY A 135 21.29 2.59 10.49
C GLY A 135 20.56 3.59 9.61
N MET A 136 19.67 3.14 8.72
CA MET A 136 18.91 4.01 7.83
C MET A 136 18.08 5.05 8.60
N GLU A 137 17.99 6.25 8.05
CA GLU A 137 17.25 7.37 8.65
C GLU A 137 16.18 7.87 7.69
N ILE A 138 14.94 7.98 8.18
CA ILE A 138 13.83 8.59 7.45
C ILE A 138 13.74 10.05 7.89
N ASP A 139 13.82 10.98 6.95
CA ASP A 139 13.74 12.40 7.24
C ASP A 139 12.95 13.16 6.15
N ALA A 140 12.88 14.49 6.33
CA ALA A 140 12.35 15.45 5.35
C ALA A 140 10.94 15.16 4.80
N ILE A 141 10.10 14.39 5.51
CA ILE A 141 8.70 14.16 5.13
C ILE A 141 7.93 15.48 5.22
N ARG A 142 7.42 15.94 4.08
CA ARG A 142 6.92 17.31 3.96
C ARG A 142 5.96 17.47 2.78
N LEU A 143 5.02 18.42 2.89
CA LEU A 143 4.07 18.76 1.82
C LEU A 143 4.72 19.71 0.81
N ASP A 144 4.77 19.38 -0.47
CA ASP A 144 5.40 20.24 -1.48
C ASP A 144 4.40 21.21 -2.10
N THR A 145 3.22 20.70 -2.45
CA THR A 145 2.15 21.50 -3.03
C THR A 145 0.79 21.04 -2.53
N LYS A 146 -0.17 21.95 -2.55
CA LYS A 146 -1.59 21.66 -2.41
C LYS A 146 -2.34 22.62 -3.32
N THR A 147 -3.35 22.13 -4.02
CA THR A 147 -4.27 22.97 -4.80
C THR A 147 -5.72 22.73 -4.41
N GLY A 148 -6.52 23.79 -4.51
CA GLY A 148 -7.96 23.76 -4.31
C GLY A 148 -8.43 23.90 -2.85
N GLY A 149 -9.69 24.29 -2.71
CA GLY A 149 -10.32 24.61 -1.43
C GLY A 149 -10.18 26.08 -1.02
N LYS A 150 -10.86 26.45 0.07
CA LYS A 150 -10.95 27.84 0.53
C LYS A 150 -9.61 28.45 0.95
N SER A 151 -8.65 27.63 1.38
CA SER A 151 -7.31 28.11 1.79
C SER A 151 -6.45 28.58 0.62
N GLY A 152 -6.88 28.36 -0.62
CA GLY A 152 -6.07 28.58 -1.81
C GLY A 152 -4.98 27.53 -1.97
N ASP A 153 -4.16 27.77 -2.98
CA ASP A 153 -3.04 26.91 -3.35
C ASP A 153 -1.83 27.21 -2.46
N TYR A 154 -1.04 26.17 -2.20
CA TYR A 154 0.20 26.23 -1.46
C TYR A 154 1.31 25.61 -2.31
N ARG A 155 2.47 26.27 -2.35
CA ARG A 155 3.72 25.69 -2.80
C ARG A 155 4.80 25.98 -1.77
N ARG A 156 5.56 24.96 -1.40
CA ARG A 156 6.70 25.07 -0.50
C ARG A 156 7.74 26.04 -1.09
N GLY A 157 8.17 27.00 -0.28
CA GLY A 157 9.14 28.02 -0.69
C GLY A 157 8.52 29.29 -1.28
N GLU A 158 7.22 29.30 -1.58
CA GLU A 158 6.50 30.53 -1.93
C GLU A 158 5.92 31.19 -0.66
N VAL A 159 6.09 32.51 -0.53
CA VAL A 159 5.49 33.30 0.56
C VAL A 159 4.04 33.63 0.17
N PRO A 160 3.03 33.39 1.02
CA PRO A 160 1.65 33.75 0.68
C PRO A 160 1.51 35.27 0.54
N GLY A 161 1.36 35.79 -0.69
CA GLY A 161 1.02 37.21 -0.92
C GLY A 161 1.62 37.90 -2.14
N GLU A 162 2.57 37.31 -2.86
CA GLU A 162 3.04 37.90 -4.13
C GLU A 162 2.31 37.25 -5.31
N THR A 163 1.30 37.95 -5.83
CA THR A 163 0.74 37.66 -7.15
C THR A 163 1.85 37.87 -8.19
N ALA A 164 2.47 36.78 -8.65
CA ALA A 164 3.31 36.80 -9.83
C ALA A 164 2.42 36.96 -11.07
N GLY A 165 2.63 38.07 -11.78
CA GLY A 165 1.99 38.39 -13.04
C GLY A 165 2.37 37.43 -14.17
N GLU A 166 1.66 37.64 -15.28
CA GLU A 166 1.78 36.93 -16.54
C GLU A 166 3.24 36.76 -17.03
N GLY A 167 3.53 35.56 -17.54
CA GLY A 167 4.54 35.36 -18.58
C GLY A 167 5.73 34.49 -18.20
N ALA A 168 5.69 33.22 -18.63
CA ALA A 168 6.78 32.58 -19.35
C ALA A 168 6.28 31.23 -19.92
N VAL A 169 5.90 31.25 -21.19
CA VAL A 169 5.83 30.04 -22.00
C VAL A 169 7.25 29.46 -22.08
N VAL A 170 7.44 28.25 -21.56
CA VAL A 170 8.62 27.45 -21.86
C VAL A 170 8.18 26.29 -22.75
N THR A 171 8.61 26.37 -23.99
CA THR A 171 8.48 25.37 -25.04
C THR A 171 9.42 24.18 -24.80
N GLY A 172 8.86 22.97 -24.84
CA GLY A 172 9.45 21.76 -25.45
C GLY A 172 10.63 21.07 -24.77
N ALA A 173 10.40 19.84 -24.31
CA ALA A 173 11.31 18.70 -24.51
C ALA A 173 10.51 17.39 -24.41
N GLU A 174 10.82 16.47 -25.28
CA GLU A 174 10.04 15.29 -25.68
C GLU A 174 9.91 14.25 -24.56
N GLY A 175 8.69 13.77 -24.34
CA GLY A 175 8.44 12.58 -23.52
C GLY A 175 8.81 11.31 -24.31
N PRO A 176 9.29 10.24 -23.65
CA PRO A 176 9.60 9.00 -24.33
C PRO A 176 8.30 8.37 -24.85
N ILE A 177 8.38 7.95 -26.11
CA ILE A 177 7.38 7.17 -26.83
C ILE A 177 7.20 5.83 -26.12
N VAL A 178 5.98 5.54 -25.68
CA VAL A 178 5.56 4.16 -25.35
C VAL A 178 4.62 3.70 -26.45
N THR A 179 5.19 3.00 -27.44
CA THR A 179 4.44 2.16 -28.37
C THR A 179 4.19 0.81 -27.71
N GLY A 180 2.93 0.56 -27.36
CA GLY A 180 2.47 -0.74 -26.90
C GLY A 180 0.96 -0.78 -26.85
N GLN A 181 0.33 -1.15 -27.96
CA GLN A 181 -1.09 -1.49 -27.98
C GLN A 181 -1.30 -2.82 -27.24
N GLY A 182 -1.58 -2.74 -25.94
CA GLY A 182 -2.19 -3.83 -25.19
C GLY A 182 -3.69 -3.80 -25.46
N GLN A 183 -4.18 -4.77 -26.23
CA GLN A 183 -5.60 -5.01 -26.42
C GLN A 183 -6.30 -5.07 -25.07
N GLY A 184 -7.46 -4.41 -24.99
CA GLY A 184 -8.35 -4.44 -23.84
C GLY A 184 -8.75 -5.87 -23.49
N GLY A 185 -8.01 -6.49 -22.60
CA GLY A 185 -8.49 -7.62 -21.82
C GLY A 185 -9.50 -7.06 -20.83
N GLN A 186 -10.78 -7.34 -21.04
CA GLN A 186 -11.76 -7.29 -19.97
C GLN A 186 -11.14 -7.97 -18.74
N VAL A 187 -11.00 -7.23 -17.64
CA VAL A 187 -10.81 -7.86 -16.34
C VAL A 187 -12.13 -8.55 -16.05
N ALA A 188 -12.22 -9.82 -16.43
CA ALA A 188 -13.26 -10.70 -15.95
C ALA A 188 -13.13 -10.72 -14.42
N VAL A 189 -14.17 -10.28 -13.73
CA VAL A 189 -14.40 -10.66 -12.34
C VAL A 189 -14.38 -12.18 -12.35
N GLY A 190 -13.30 -12.78 -11.82
CA GLY A 190 -13.13 -14.22 -11.80
C GLY A 190 -14.40 -14.87 -11.27
N SER A 191 -14.93 -15.78 -12.07
CA SER A 191 -16.13 -16.56 -11.82
C SER A 191 -16.19 -17.04 -10.37
N ARG A 192 -17.36 -16.91 -9.73
CA ARG A 192 -17.67 -17.68 -8.52
C ARG A 192 -17.59 -19.17 -8.90
N CYS A 193 -16.65 -19.87 -8.30
CA CYS A 193 -16.43 -21.33 -8.22
C CYS A 193 -16.82 -22.12 -9.51
N ASP A 194 -15.84 -22.71 -10.20
CA ASP A 194 -16.05 -23.77 -11.20
C ASP A 194 -16.51 -25.11 -10.55
N ILE A 195 -17.00 -25.06 -9.31
CA ILE A 195 -17.51 -26.19 -8.55
C ILE A 195 -18.87 -25.76 -7.99
N ALA A 196 -19.94 -26.47 -8.35
CA ALA A 196 -21.31 -26.21 -7.89
C ALA A 196 -21.56 -26.55 -6.40
N ALA A 197 -20.49 -26.75 -5.62
CA ALA A 197 -20.54 -27.22 -4.23
C ALA A 197 -19.93 -26.18 -3.27
N PRO A 198 -20.39 -26.14 -2.00
CA PRO A 198 -19.82 -25.33 -0.93
C PRO A 198 -18.28 -25.48 -0.86
N CYS A 199 -17.52 -24.42 -1.15
CA CYS A 199 -16.08 -24.49 -1.42
C CYS A 199 -15.30 -23.44 -0.60
N ILE A 200 -14.32 -23.88 0.21
CA ILE A 200 -13.36 -22.98 0.85
C ILE A 200 -12.34 -22.54 -0.20
N ARG A 201 -12.03 -21.25 -0.26
CA ARG A 201 -10.95 -20.75 -1.12
C ARG A 201 -9.64 -20.74 -0.35
N VAL A 202 -8.64 -21.44 -0.87
CA VAL A 202 -7.30 -21.46 -0.29
C VAL A 202 -6.35 -20.67 -1.17
N LYS A 203 -5.54 -19.80 -0.56
CA LYS A 203 -4.47 -19.05 -1.22
C LYS A 203 -3.13 -19.40 -0.61
N CYS A 204 -2.14 -19.67 -1.45
CA CYS A 204 -0.75 -19.76 -1.03
C CYS A 204 -0.03 -18.49 -1.47
N LEU A 205 0.64 -17.81 -0.54
CA LEU A 205 1.26 -16.50 -0.78
C LEU A 205 2.79 -16.55 -0.65
N ALA A 206 3.47 -15.55 -1.23
CA ALA A 206 4.92 -15.39 -1.19
C ALA A 206 5.69 -16.66 -1.62
N GLU A 207 6.82 -16.98 -0.98
CA GLU A 207 7.64 -18.16 -1.27
C GLU A 207 6.83 -19.47 -1.24
N LEU A 208 5.75 -19.54 -0.43
CA LEU A 208 4.91 -20.74 -0.37
C LEU A 208 4.19 -21.00 -1.71
N ARG A 209 3.80 -19.95 -2.44
CA ARG A 209 3.22 -20.07 -3.78
C ARG A 209 4.19 -20.70 -4.76
N GLU A 210 5.44 -20.25 -4.74
CA GLU A 210 6.50 -20.73 -5.64
C GLU A 210 6.89 -22.16 -5.30
N ARG A 211 7.07 -22.44 -4.00
CA ARG A 211 7.42 -23.78 -3.49
C ARG A 211 6.37 -24.83 -3.80
N LEU A 212 5.08 -24.48 -3.69
CA LEU A 212 3.98 -25.40 -3.95
C LEU A 212 3.55 -25.40 -5.42
N GLY A 213 3.89 -24.36 -6.20
CA GLY A 213 3.41 -24.21 -7.58
C GLY A 213 1.89 -24.00 -7.68
N VAL A 214 1.24 -23.48 -6.62
CA VAL A 214 -0.20 -23.19 -6.57
C VAL A 214 -0.40 -21.79 -6.02
N GLY A 215 -1.15 -20.94 -6.73
CA GLY A 215 -1.57 -19.64 -6.22
C GLY A 215 -2.85 -19.74 -5.40
N ASP A 216 -3.85 -20.41 -5.97
CA ASP A 216 -5.18 -20.56 -5.45
C ASP A 216 -5.75 -21.94 -5.75
N ILE A 217 -6.53 -22.48 -4.81
CA ILE A 217 -7.23 -23.75 -4.94
C ILE A 217 -8.55 -23.71 -4.16
N SER A 218 -9.59 -24.33 -4.72
CA SER A 218 -10.88 -24.50 -4.03
C SER A 218 -10.96 -25.90 -3.44
N VAL A 219 -11.32 -25.99 -2.16
CA VAL A 219 -11.51 -27.26 -1.44
C VAL A 219 -12.97 -27.36 -1.00
N PRO A 220 -13.73 -28.38 -1.44
CA PRO A 220 -15.09 -28.59 -0.98
C PRO A 220 -15.13 -28.76 0.55
N LEU A 221 -16.09 -28.10 1.21
CA LEU A 221 -16.24 -28.19 2.67
C LEU A 221 -16.53 -29.64 3.11
N SER A 222 -17.15 -30.44 2.26
CA SER A 222 -17.41 -31.87 2.47
C SER A 222 -16.14 -32.73 2.57
N ASP A 223 -15.02 -32.27 2.03
CA ASP A 223 -13.79 -33.04 1.94
C ASP A 223 -12.91 -32.85 3.19
N LEU A 224 -13.32 -31.91 4.06
CA LEU A 224 -12.64 -31.65 5.32
C LEU A 224 -13.02 -32.69 6.38
N PRO A 225 -12.06 -33.40 7.00
CA PRO A 225 -12.33 -34.30 8.11
C PRO A 225 -12.86 -33.57 9.36
N ARG A 226 -12.51 -32.28 9.50
CA ARG A 226 -13.02 -31.33 10.48
C ARG A 226 -13.19 -29.97 9.80
N ALA A 227 -14.28 -29.26 10.06
CA ALA A 227 -14.56 -27.94 9.49
C ALA A 227 -13.73 -26.83 10.19
N ASP A 228 -12.40 -26.97 10.15
CA ASP A 228 -11.42 -26.05 10.70
C ASP A 228 -10.12 -26.08 9.88
N VAL A 229 -9.18 -25.20 10.23
CA VAL A 229 -7.89 -25.07 9.52
C VAL A 229 -7.08 -26.36 9.55
N ALA A 230 -7.06 -27.11 10.66
CA ALA A 230 -6.38 -28.39 10.76
C ALA A 230 -6.97 -29.44 9.79
N GLY A 231 -8.30 -29.51 9.72
CA GLY A 231 -9.01 -30.35 8.78
C GLY A 231 -8.73 -29.94 7.33
N LEU A 232 -8.69 -28.65 7.04
CA LEU A 232 -8.31 -28.14 5.71
C LEU A 232 -6.88 -28.54 5.31
N LYS A 233 -5.89 -28.38 6.21
CA LYS A 233 -4.50 -28.83 5.97
C LYS A 233 -4.43 -30.33 5.67
N THR A 234 -5.22 -31.12 6.39
CA THR A 234 -5.32 -32.57 6.18
C THR A 234 -5.91 -32.88 4.81
N ALA A 235 -7.03 -32.24 4.44
CA ALA A 235 -7.67 -32.40 3.14
C ALA A 235 -6.75 -32.01 1.98
N LEU A 236 -6.02 -30.89 2.11
CA LEU A 236 -5.02 -30.45 1.12
C LEU A 236 -3.88 -31.45 0.95
N THR A 237 -3.38 -32.02 2.06
CA THR A 237 -2.29 -33.02 2.01
C THR A 237 -2.75 -34.33 1.33
N VAL A 238 -4.02 -34.72 1.53
CA VAL A 238 -4.62 -35.87 0.85
C VAL A 238 -4.82 -35.59 -0.64
N LEU A 239 -5.23 -34.36 -0.98
CA LEU A 239 -5.43 -33.94 -2.37
C LEU A 239 -4.12 -33.92 -3.16
N ASP A 240 -3.04 -33.40 -2.54
CA ASP A 240 -1.72 -33.38 -3.14
C ASP A 240 -0.62 -33.42 -2.04
N PRO A 241 0.27 -34.43 -2.03
CA PRO A 241 1.31 -34.58 -1.03
C PRO A 241 2.23 -33.37 -0.86
N ARG A 242 2.35 -32.48 -1.85
CA ARG A 242 3.16 -31.25 -1.73
C ARG A 242 2.69 -30.33 -0.60
N PHE A 243 1.42 -30.39 -0.21
CA PHE A 243 0.87 -29.60 0.90
C PHE A 243 1.25 -30.13 2.29
N ALA A 244 1.95 -31.27 2.40
CA ALA A 244 2.41 -31.80 3.69
C ALA A 244 3.24 -30.78 4.49
N GLY A 245 3.97 -29.90 3.80
CA GLY A 245 4.76 -28.82 4.40
C GLY A 245 3.94 -27.71 5.08
N LEU A 246 2.60 -27.69 4.95
CA LEU A 246 1.73 -26.75 5.68
C LEU A 246 1.64 -27.05 7.18
N ASN A 247 2.00 -28.27 7.59
CA ASN A 247 2.06 -28.70 8.98
C ASN A 247 3.43 -28.41 9.64
N GLU A 248 4.40 -27.92 8.87
CA GLU A 248 5.70 -27.52 9.41
C GLU A 248 5.55 -26.20 10.18
N GLY A 249 6.26 -26.06 11.32
CA GLY A 249 6.14 -24.92 12.26
C GLY A 249 6.57 -23.54 11.75
N ARG A 250 6.58 -23.33 10.44
CA ARG A 250 6.95 -22.09 9.75
C ARG A 250 5.93 -21.70 8.67
N VAL A 251 4.67 -22.13 8.77
CA VAL A 251 3.60 -21.64 7.90
C VAL A 251 2.50 -21.01 8.76
N LEU A 252 2.24 -19.73 8.51
CA LEU A 252 1.16 -18.96 9.11
C LEU A 252 -0.14 -19.14 8.31
N CYS A 253 -1.25 -18.95 9.00
CA CYS A 253 -2.59 -19.04 8.44
C CYS A 253 -3.39 -17.78 8.78
N ALA A 254 -4.16 -17.28 7.81
CA ALA A 254 -5.19 -16.27 8.04
C ALA A 254 -6.51 -16.70 7.40
N VAL A 255 -7.61 -16.52 8.11
CA VAL A 255 -8.97 -16.71 7.61
C VAL A 255 -9.60 -15.33 7.45
N ASN A 256 -10.05 -15.00 6.24
CA ASN A 256 -10.63 -13.69 5.91
C ASN A 256 -9.75 -12.50 6.38
N GLN A 257 -8.44 -12.60 6.12
CA GLN A 257 -7.42 -11.59 6.48
C GLN A 257 -7.13 -11.46 7.99
N VAL A 258 -7.69 -12.34 8.82
CA VAL A 258 -7.43 -12.39 10.27
C VAL A 258 -6.56 -13.60 10.60
N MET A 259 -5.49 -13.41 11.37
CA MET A 259 -4.61 -14.50 11.82
C MET A 259 -5.42 -15.60 12.51
N ALA A 260 -5.19 -16.85 12.09
CA ALA A 260 -5.95 -18.00 12.52
C ALA A 260 -5.03 -19.15 12.95
N GLY A 261 -5.47 -19.92 13.93
CA GLY A 261 -4.82 -21.14 14.38
C GLY A 261 -5.46 -22.37 13.76
N ASP A 262 -4.88 -23.54 14.04
CA ASP A 262 -5.34 -24.83 13.51
C ASP A 262 -6.78 -25.17 13.95
N ASP A 263 -7.21 -24.71 15.13
CA ASP A 263 -8.56 -24.93 15.65
C ASP A 263 -9.58 -23.87 15.18
N THR A 264 -9.21 -22.94 14.29
CA THR A 264 -10.14 -21.93 13.78
C THR A 264 -11.20 -22.57 12.90
N PRO A 265 -12.51 -22.42 13.20
CA PRO A 265 -13.59 -23.02 12.42
C PRO A 265 -13.70 -22.36 11.03
N LEU A 266 -14.15 -23.15 10.06
CA LEU A 266 -14.30 -22.74 8.66
C LEU A 266 -15.73 -22.98 8.15
N THR A 267 -16.14 -22.12 7.23
CA THR A 267 -17.38 -22.14 6.47
C THR A 267 -17.08 -22.11 4.98
N ASP A 268 -18.08 -22.37 4.16
CA ASP A 268 -17.98 -22.37 2.69
C ASP A 268 -17.84 -20.98 2.05
N GLU A 269 -17.94 -19.92 2.86
CA GLU A 269 -17.70 -18.54 2.43
C GLU A 269 -16.28 -18.05 2.78
N ASP A 270 -15.48 -18.88 3.48
CA ASP A 270 -14.18 -18.46 3.99
C ASP A 270 -13.07 -18.51 2.93
N GLU A 271 -12.21 -17.49 2.98
CA GLU A 271 -10.93 -17.46 2.30
C GLU A 271 -9.81 -17.72 3.30
N VAL A 272 -9.04 -18.79 3.08
CA VAL A 272 -7.91 -19.20 3.91
C VAL A 272 -6.61 -18.93 3.17
N ALA A 273 -5.72 -18.13 3.76
CA ALA A 273 -4.40 -17.85 3.23
C ALA A 273 -3.31 -18.54 4.06
N PHE A 274 -2.45 -19.30 3.39
CA PHE A 274 -1.21 -19.83 3.96
C PHE A 274 -0.01 -19.04 3.44
N PHE A 275 0.90 -18.68 4.35
CA PHE A 275 2.07 -17.85 4.02
C PHE A 275 3.22 -18.11 5.00
N PRO A 276 4.49 -17.92 4.60
CA PRO A 276 5.60 -18.03 5.54
C PRO A 276 5.54 -16.91 6.60
N PRO A 277 6.12 -17.11 7.80
CA PRO A 277 6.27 -16.04 8.76
C PRO A 277 7.02 -14.88 8.12
N VAL A 278 6.51 -13.67 8.33
CA VAL A 278 7.24 -12.46 7.98
C VAL A 278 8.44 -12.40 8.91
N THR A 279 9.61 -12.84 8.44
CA THR A 279 10.85 -12.59 9.16
C THR A 279 11.14 -11.11 9.05
N GLY A 280 10.64 -10.35 10.02
CA GLY A 280 11.15 -9.03 10.35
C GLY A 280 12.59 -9.19 10.85
N GLY A 281 13.54 -9.30 9.92
CA GLY A 281 14.94 -8.96 10.17
C GLY A 281 15.09 -7.48 9.92
#